data_AF-A0A6N3E8J5-F1
#
_entry.id   AF-A0A6N3E8J5-F1
#
_cell.length_a   1.000
_cell.length_b   1.000
_cell.length_c   1.000
_cell.angle_alpha   90.00
_cell.angle_beta   90.00
_cell.angle_gamma   90.00
#
_symmetry.space_group_name_H-M   'P 1'
#
loop_
_entity.id
_entity.type
_entity.pdbx_description
1 polymer ?
#
loop_
_entity_poly.entity_id
_entity_poly.type
_entity_poly.pdbx_seq_one_letter_code
_entity_poly.pdbx_strand_id
1 'polypeptide(L)' 'MGKALTKKCSMCSIEKRLNEFYENSTKEDHRNGICKDCQKKVNQKNK' A
#
# COMPACT_ATOMS: atom_id res chain seq x y z
N MET A 1 21.10 1.80 -12.34
CA MET A 1 20.75 0.90 -11.22
C MET A 1 19.37 1.28 -10.67
N GLY A 2 18.36 0.44 -10.84
CA GLY A 2 17.00 0.74 -10.37
C GLY A 2 16.92 0.67 -8.85
N LYS A 3 16.75 1.81 -8.18
CA LYS A 3 16.45 1.86 -6.74
C LYS A 3 15.15 1.07 -6.51
N ALA A 4 15.24 -0.05 -5.81
CA ALA A 4 14.08 -0.79 -5.36
C ALA A 4 13.35 0.05 -4.31
N LEU A 5 12.40 0.87 -4.75
CA LEU A 5 11.47 1.57 -3.89
C LEU A 5 10.51 0.53 -3.31
N THR A 6 10.90 -0.08 -2.20
CA THR A 6 10.06 -0.99 -1.41
C THR A 6 9.60 -0.32 -0.13
N LYS A 7 8.45 -0.73 0.37
CA LYS A 7 7.83 -0.30 1.63
C LYS A 7 7.24 -1.51 2.32
N LYS A 8 7.36 -1.54 3.64
CA LYS A 8 6.72 -2.56 4.46
C LYS A 8 5.26 -2.21 4.65
N CYS A 9 4.37 -3.16 4.38
CA CYS A 9 2.94 -3.00 4.61
C CYS A 9 2.63 -3.03 6.12
N SER A 10 1.92 -2.05 6.66
CA SER A 10 1.56 -2.04 8.09
C SER A 10 0.55 -3.13 8.47
N MET A 11 -0.16 -3.73 7.51
CA MET A 11 -1.17 -4.75 7.78
C MET A 11 -0.63 -6.18 7.67
N CYS A 12 0.14 -6.49 6.62
CA CYS A 12 0.72 -7.83 6.44
C CYS A 12 2.20 -7.91 6.83
N SER A 13 2.85 -6.79 7.16
CA SER A 13 4.29 -6.71 7.50
C SER A 13 5.25 -7.21 6.40
N ILE A 14 4.78 -7.37 5.17
CA ILE A 14 5.59 -7.79 4.01
C ILE A 14 6.19 -6.57 3.32
N GLU A 15 7.47 -6.66 2.96
CA GLU A 15 8.13 -5.70 2.07
C GLU A 15 7.63 -5.88 0.64
N LYS A 16 7.02 -4.83 0.10
CA LYS A 16 6.50 -4.80 -1.27
C LYS A 16 6.99 -3.56 -1.98
N ARG A 17 7.01 -3.56 -3.30
CA ARG A 17 7.37 -2.36 -4.08
C ARG A 17 6.35 -1.25 -3.82
N LEU A 18 6.75 0.01 -3.89
CA LEU A 18 5.82 1.15 -3.77
C LEU A 18 4.69 1.08 -4.81
N ASN A 19 4.92 0.50 -5.99
CA ASN A 19 3.87 0.25 -6.98
C ASN A 19 2.80 -0.77 -6.51
N GLU A 20 3.11 -1.58 -5.50
CA GLU A 20 2.15 -2.48 -4.84
C GLU A 20 1.33 -1.77 -3.76
N PHE A 21 1.51 -0.47 -3.55
CA PHE A 21 0.69 0.36 -2.65
C PHE A 21 -0.21 1.25 -3.51
N TYR A 22 -1.44 1.50 -3.06
CA TYR A 22 -2.30 2.47 -3.74
C TYR A 22 -1.81 3.89 -3.45
N GLU A 23 -1.73 4.68 -4.51
CA GLU A 23 -1.64 6.13 -4.40
C GLU A 23 -2.99 6.63 -3.88
N ASN A 24 -2.94 7.37 -2.80
CA ASN A 24 -4.11 7.92 -2.17
C ASN A 24 -3.90 9.41 -1.94
N SER A 25 -4.29 10.20 -2.93
CA SER A 25 -4.21 11.66 -2.91
C SER A 25 -5.10 12.32 -1.86
N THR A 26 -5.96 11.54 -1.17
CA THR A 26 -6.75 12.06 -0.03
C THR A 26 -5.98 12.11 1.28
N LYS A 27 -4.77 11.54 1.34
CA LYS A 27 -3.87 11.65 2.50
C LYS A 27 -2.70 12.55 2.18
N GLU A 28 -2.19 13.26 3.19
CA GLU A 28 -1.05 14.17 3.09
C GLU A 28 0.21 13.50 2.49
N ASP A 29 0.42 12.21 2.75
CA ASP A 29 1.55 11.42 2.23
C ASP A 29 1.32 10.87 0.79
N HIS A 30 0.15 11.13 0.19
CA HIS A 30 -0.30 10.65 -1.12
C HIS A 30 -0.24 9.11 -1.31
N ARG A 31 0.02 8.34 -0.25
CA ARG A 31 0.19 6.88 -0.30
C ARG A 31 -0.48 6.20 0.87
N ASN A 32 -1.05 5.03 0.61
CA ASN A 32 -1.64 4.23 1.67
C ASN A 32 -0.59 3.55 2.56
N GLY A 33 -0.93 3.37 3.84
CA GLY A 33 -0.11 2.64 4.81
C GLY A 33 -0.03 1.13 4.53
N ILE A 34 -0.98 0.62 3.75
CA ILE A 34 -1.14 -0.80 3.43
C ILE A 34 -1.02 -1.05 1.93
N CYS A 35 -0.60 -2.26 1.56
CA CYS A 35 -0.48 -2.64 0.15
C CYS A 35 -1.86 -2.82 -0.52
N LYS A 36 -1.88 -2.86 -1.85
CA LYS A 36 -3.06 -3.03 -2.70
C LYS A 36 -3.88 -4.27 -2.31
N ASP A 37 -3.21 -5.36 -1.95
CA ASP A 37 -3.87 -6.61 -1.50
C ASP A 37 -4.65 -6.42 -0.19
N CYS A 38 -3.97 -5.87 0.82
CA CYS A 38 -4.57 -5.51 2.09
C CYS A 38 -5.73 -4.52 1.92
N GLN A 39 -5.56 -3.53 1.04
CA GLN A 39 -6.59 -2.54 0.75
C GLN A 39 -7.82 -3.16 0.07
N LYS A 40 -7.63 -4.12 -0.85
CA LYS A 40 -8.76 -4.87 -1.44
C LYS A 40 -9.56 -5.61 -0.37
N LYS A 41 -8.88 -6.25 0.59
CA LYS A 41 -9.54 -6.96 1.70
C LYS A 41 -10.35 -6.01 2.59
N VAL A 42 -9.82 -4.82 2.88
CA VAL A 42 -10.53 -3.79 3.66
C VAL A 42 -11.73 -3.23 2.89
N ASN A 43 -11.56 -2.94 1.59
CA ASN A 43 -12.63 -2.41 0.75
C ASN A 43 -13.79 -3.40 0.59
N GLN A 44 -13.48 -4.70 0.46
CA GLN A 44 -14.49 -5.75 0.37
C GLN A 44 -15.32 -5.92 1.66
N LYS A 45 -14.77 -5.54 2.83
CA LYS A 45 -15.48 -5.65 4.11
C LYS A 45 -16.49 -4.53 4.37
N ASN A 46 -16.50 -3.47 3.56
CA ASN A 46 -17.40 -2.32 3.72
C ASN A 46 -18.60 -2.35 2.77
N LYS A 47 -18.89 -3.49 2.13
CA LYS A 47 -20.05 -3.70 1.25
C LYS A 47 -21.08 -4.55 1.96
#